data_AF-A0A925UYE9-F1
#
_entry.id   AF-A0A925UYE9-F1
#
_cell.length_a   1.000
_cell.length_b   1.000
_cell.length_c   1.000
_cell.angle_alpha   90.00
_cell.angle_beta   90.00
_cell.angle_gamma   90.00
#
_symmetry.space_group_name_H-M   'P 1'
#
loop_
_entity.id
_entity.type
_entity.pdbx_description
1 polymer ?
#
loop_
_entity_poly.entity_id
_entity_poly.type
_entity_poly.pdbx_seq_one_letter_code
_entity_poly.pdbx_strand_id
1 'polypeptide(L)'
;MQADQAKRVGKKLGCGVCGCLTTIPVFVGAIVYFTVFSNFCARIMGEETHSISGDPKRFDPVAAIPEVRAKVGSKAILVSFNATSVRSDGTMDLNATYSPAPSADYSFVVPLDKAPEDQTAPPIGAGRGPDDVWIQRVSVKVYQPGQRRHVSRSSGSSRSSYSYTNEGMDVDRHSPRMEKLEKGVTDLKLTPKQMWEIAGKLDANKEAVATIKFAGDHYEFDIVGTDIHLRWDGSGKLQHFWLKDHQKRKLGIEDN
;
A
#
# COMPACT_ATOMS: atom_id res chain seq x y z
N MET A 1 -29.04 0.43 86.53
CA MET A 1 -27.73 0.23 85.87
C MET A 1 -27.91 0.62 84.41
N GLN A 2 -27.61 1.89 84.08
CA GLN A 2 -26.41 2.30 83.33
C GLN A 2 -26.40 1.68 81.92
N ALA A 3 -26.90 2.40 80.92
CA ALA A 3 -26.17 3.39 80.11
C ALA A 3 -25.09 2.74 79.24
N ASP A 4 -25.31 2.70 77.92
CA ASP A 4 -24.29 3.23 77.01
C ASP A 4 -24.85 3.57 75.63
N GLN A 5 -24.71 4.84 75.25
CA GLN A 5 -24.91 5.34 73.90
C GLN A 5 -23.56 5.45 73.21
N ALA A 6 -23.26 4.54 72.28
CA ALA A 6 -22.10 4.67 71.40
C ALA A 6 -22.50 5.28 70.06
N LYS A 7 -22.33 6.60 70.02
CA LYS A 7 -22.43 7.55 68.91
C LYS A 7 -21.55 7.10 67.71
N ARG A 8 -22.15 6.58 66.63
CA ARG A 8 -21.43 6.33 65.37
C ARG A 8 -21.20 7.66 64.64
N VAL A 9 -19.96 8.15 64.72
CA VAL A 9 -19.46 9.31 63.97
C VAL A 9 -19.40 8.95 62.48
N GLY A 10 -20.29 9.55 61.70
CA GLY A 10 -20.23 9.51 60.24
C GLY A 10 -19.03 10.30 59.74
N LYS A 11 -17.99 9.60 59.26
CA LYS A 11 -16.92 10.21 58.47
C LYS A 11 -17.47 10.50 57.07
N LYS A 12 -17.91 11.73 56.85
CA LYS A 12 -18.03 12.34 55.52
C LYS A 12 -16.62 12.47 54.95
N LEU A 13 -16.20 11.54 54.09
CA LEU A 13 -15.03 11.72 53.24
C LEU A 13 -15.41 12.74 52.15
N GLY A 14 -14.94 13.96 52.39
CA GLY A 14 -15.12 15.10 51.53
C GLY A 14 -14.50 14.88 50.15
N CYS A 15 -15.30 15.26 49.17
CA CYS A 15 -14.92 15.59 47.82
C CYS A 15 -13.75 16.59 47.84
N GLY A 16 -12.54 16.13 47.47
CA GLY A 16 -11.34 16.94 47.33
C GLY A 16 -10.88 16.91 45.87
N VAL A 17 -11.56 17.69 45.05
CA VAL A 17 -11.25 17.96 43.64
C VAL A 17 -9.88 18.64 43.55
N CYS A 18 -8.79 17.87 43.46
CA CYS A 18 -7.46 18.43 43.19
C CYS A 18 -6.46 17.35 42.71
N GLY A 19 -6.80 16.61 41.65
CA GLY A 19 -5.93 15.53 41.14
C GLY A 19 -6.09 15.15 39.66
N CYS A 20 -7.00 15.77 38.91
CA CYS A 20 -7.30 15.35 37.52
C CYS A 20 -6.54 16.11 36.42
N LEU A 21 -5.79 17.18 36.74
CA LEU A 21 -5.11 18.00 35.73
C LEU A 21 -3.66 17.58 35.44
N THR A 22 -3.00 16.82 36.33
CA THR A 22 -1.64 16.31 36.11
C THR A 22 -1.61 14.92 35.46
N THR A 23 -2.71 14.17 35.49
CA THR A 23 -2.78 12.82 34.90
C THR A 23 -2.93 12.83 33.38
N ILE A 24 -3.59 13.86 32.83
CA ILE A 24 -3.80 14.02 31.38
C ILE A 24 -2.47 14.09 30.60
N PRO A 25 -1.49 14.97 30.93
CA PRO A 25 -0.25 15.04 30.18
C PRO A 25 0.60 13.76 30.30
N VAL A 26 0.58 13.09 31.45
CA VAL A 26 1.27 11.80 31.64
C VAL A 26 0.67 10.71 30.76
N PHE A 27 -0.67 10.66 30.65
CA PHE A 27 -1.36 9.66 29.84
C PHE A 27 -1.13 9.88 28.33
N VAL A 28 -1.20 11.13 27.86
CA VAL A 28 -0.89 11.47 26.46
C VAL A 28 0.58 11.15 26.14
N GLY A 29 1.50 11.51 27.04
CA GLY A 29 2.92 11.18 26.90
C GLY A 29 3.17 9.67 26.81
N ALA A 30 2.49 8.88 27.64
CA ALA A 30 2.57 7.42 27.59
C ALA A 30 2.06 6.86 26.25
N ILE A 31 0.93 7.33 25.72
CA ILE A 31 0.40 6.88 24.42
C ILE A 31 1.38 7.19 23.28
N VAL A 32 1.91 8.42 23.24
CA VAL A 32 2.89 8.82 22.21
C VAL A 32 4.15 7.96 22.33
N TYR A 33 4.66 7.77 23.55
CA TYR A 33 5.82 6.91 23.79
C TYR A 33 5.59 5.47 23.32
N PHE A 34 4.46 4.85 23.69
CA PHE A 34 4.13 3.49 23.26
C PHE A 34 4.01 3.37 21.75
N THR A 35 3.45 4.38 21.07
CA THR A 35 3.31 4.38 19.61
C THR A 35 4.66 4.50 18.92
N VAL A 36 5.50 5.46 19.36
CA VAL A 36 6.86 5.66 18.83
C VAL A 36 7.75 4.43 19.08
N PHE A 37 7.69 3.87 20.30
CA PHE A 37 8.46 2.68 20.67
C PHE A 37 8.01 1.45 19.86
N SER A 38 6.70 1.26 19.66
CA SER A 38 6.18 0.18 18.82
C SER A 38 6.67 0.27 17.37
N ASN A 39 6.67 1.47 16.79
CA ASN A 39 7.17 1.68 15.43
C ASN A 39 8.70 1.48 15.35
N PHE A 40 9.44 1.88 16.39
CA PHE A 40 10.87 1.61 16.49
C PHE A 40 11.18 0.10 16.51
N CYS A 41 10.48 -0.67 17.34
CA CYS A 41 10.62 -2.13 17.36
C CYS A 41 10.25 -2.76 16.02
N ALA A 42 9.19 -2.30 15.36
CA ALA A 42 8.78 -2.79 14.04
C ALA A 42 9.90 -2.58 13.00
N ARG A 43 10.54 -1.41 13.01
CA ARG A 43 11.67 -1.09 12.13
C ARG A 43 12.90 -1.97 12.37
N ILE A 44 13.22 -2.26 13.64
CA ILE A 44 14.26 -3.24 13.98
C ILE A 44 13.92 -4.64 13.45
N MET A 45 12.63 -5.00 13.45
CA MET A 45 12.14 -6.28 12.91
C MET A 45 11.98 -6.27 11.38
N GLY A 46 12.35 -5.18 10.72
CA GLY A 46 12.34 -5.04 9.26
C GLY A 46 11.01 -4.60 8.65
N GLU A 47 10.05 -4.10 9.44
CA GLU A 47 8.86 -3.43 8.89
C GLU A 47 9.18 -1.96 8.62
N GLU A 48 9.01 -1.52 7.38
CA GLU A 48 9.22 -0.13 6.98
C GLU A 48 7.89 0.47 6.52
N THR A 49 7.30 1.33 7.35
CA THR A 49 6.08 2.04 7.02
C THR A 49 6.31 3.55 6.93
N HIS A 50 5.57 4.21 6.04
CA HIS A 50 5.64 5.66 5.82
C HIS A 50 4.22 6.24 5.72
N SER A 51 4.09 7.50 6.12
CA SER A 51 2.89 8.27 5.82
C SER A 51 2.76 8.53 4.31
N ILE A 52 1.52 8.48 3.83
CA ILE A 52 1.17 8.95 2.50
C ILE A 52 0.91 10.46 2.51
N SER A 53 1.33 11.17 1.46
CA SER A 53 0.98 12.56 1.29
C SER A 53 -0.47 12.75 0.82
N GLY A 54 -1.06 13.91 1.12
CA GLY A 54 -2.39 14.30 0.65
C GLY A 54 -3.57 13.71 1.44
N ASP A 55 -4.75 13.67 0.81
CA ASP A 55 -5.99 13.15 1.39
C ASP A 55 -6.15 11.66 1.03
N PRO A 56 -6.16 10.73 2.02
CA PRO A 56 -6.38 9.31 1.76
C PRO A 56 -7.71 8.99 1.05
N LYS A 57 -8.70 9.89 1.10
CA LYS A 57 -9.98 9.72 0.40
C LYS A 57 -9.93 10.06 -1.09
N ARG A 58 -8.83 10.65 -1.55
CA ARG A 58 -8.60 11.10 -2.93
C ARG A 58 -7.18 10.77 -3.38
N PHE A 59 -6.70 9.59 -3.00
CA PHE A 59 -5.36 9.14 -3.37
C PHE A 59 -5.30 8.86 -4.88
N ASP A 60 -4.39 9.49 -5.61
CA ASP A 60 -4.12 9.20 -7.02
C ASP A 60 -2.93 8.24 -7.11
N PRO A 61 -3.16 6.98 -7.53
CA PRO A 61 -2.12 5.97 -7.47
C PRO A 61 -1.06 6.13 -8.57
N VAL A 62 -1.34 6.85 -9.64
CA VAL A 62 -0.33 7.14 -10.68
C VAL A 62 0.48 8.37 -10.30
N ALA A 63 -0.17 9.42 -9.79
CA ALA A 63 0.53 10.63 -9.33
C ALA A 63 1.40 10.39 -8.09
N ALA A 64 1.10 9.34 -7.30
CA ALA A 64 1.90 8.97 -6.12
C ALA A 64 3.22 8.26 -6.46
N ILE A 65 3.44 7.80 -7.70
CA ILE A 65 4.65 7.03 -8.07
C ILE A 65 5.97 7.76 -7.74
N PRO A 66 6.14 9.06 -8.02
CA PRO A 66 7.38 9.77 -7.66
C PRO A 66 7.64 9.80 -6.15
N GLU A 67 6.59 9.99 -5.34
CA GLU A 67 6.69 9.97 -3.88
C GLU A 67 7.10 8.57 -3.38
N VAL A 68 6.42 7.53 -3.87
CA VAL A 68 6.73 6.14 -3.53
C VAL A 68 8.17 5.79 -3.94
N ARG A 69 8.58 6.18 -5.15
CA ARG A 69 9.95 5.98 -5.65
C ARG A 69 10.99 6.64 -4.74
N ALA A 70 10.71 7.83 -4.22
CA ALA A 70 11.61 8.53 -3.30
C ALA A 70 11.84 7.79 -1.98
N LYS A 71 10.87 6.98 -1.51
CA LYS A 71 11.02 6.13 -0.32
C LYS A 71 11.84 4.86 -0.59
N VAL A 72 11.74 4.33 -1.80
CA VAL A 72 12.46 3.12 -2.20
C VAL A 72 13.93 3.42 -2.53
N GLY A 73 14.17 4.50 -3.30
CA GLY A 73 15.49 4.97 -3.72
C GLY A 73 15.43 5.68 -5.08
N SER A 74 16.27 6.69 -5.30
CA SER A 74 16.25 7.51 -6.53
C SER A 74 16.56 6.72 -7.82
N LYS A 75 17.31 5.62 -7.70
CA LYS A 75 17.62 4.68 -8.80
C LYS A 75 16.53 3.62 -9.01
N ALA A 76 15.46 3.63 -8.22
CA ALA A 76 14.42 2.61 -8.28
C ALA A 76 13.65 2.70 -9.60
N ILE A 77 13.53 1.56 -10.25
CA ILE A 77 12.88 1.37 -11.52
C ILE A 77 11.53 0.70 -11.27
N LEU A 78 10.43 1.32 -11.70
CA LEU A 78 9.10 0.71 -11.60
C LEU A 78 8.99 -0.43 -12.61
N VAL A 79 8.60 -1.61 -12.14
CA VAL A 79 8.39 -2.83 -12.93
C VAL A 79 6.91 -3.09 -13.15
N SER A 80 6.12 -2.99 -12.09
CA SER A 80 4.68 -3.22 -12.15
C SER A 80 3.95 -2.38 -11.12
N PHE A 81 2.67 -2.17 -11.37
CA PHE A 81 1.77 -1.46 -10.48
C PHE A 81 0.35 -2.04 -10.60
N ASN A 82 -0.36 -2.12 -9.50
CA ASN A 82 -1.74 -2.55 -9.44
C ASN A 82 -2.51 -1.67 -8.46
N ALA A 83 -3.56 -1.01 -8.91
CA ALA A 83 -4.48 -0.25 -8.07
C ALA A 83 -5.87 -0.82 -8.15
N THR A 84 -6.49 -1.05 -7.00
CA THR A 84 -7.87 -1.52 -6.89
C THR A 84 -8.80 -0.39 -6.46
N SER A 85 -10.07 -0.49 -6.86
CA SER A 85 -11.12 0.43 -6.45
C SER A 85 -10.89 1.90 -6.89
N VAL A 86 -10.36 2.10 -8.10
CA VAL A 86 -10.15 3.44 -8.67
C VAL A 86 -11.46 4.00 -9.23
N ARG A 87 -11.88 5.16 -8.74
CA ARG A 87 -13.11 5.83 -9.15
C ARG A 87 -12.97 6.51 -10.50
N SER A 88 -14.11 6.92 -11.08
CA SER A 88 -14.18 7.63 -12.36
C SER A 88 -13.44 8.96 -12.43
N ASP A 89 -13.14 9.58 -11.28
CA ASP A 89 -12.31 10.79 -11.20
C ASP A 89 -10.79 10.51 -11.27
N GLY A 90 -10.40 9.23 -11.29
CA GLY A 90 -9.01 8.77 -11.33
C GLY A 90 -8.36 8.56 -9.96
N THR A 91 -9.09 8.80 -8.87
CA THR A 91 -8.60 8.64 -7.50
C THR A 91 -9.22 7.42 -6.81
N MET A 92 -8.66 7.04 -5.66
CA MET A 92 -9.22 6.02 -4.77
C MET A 92 -9.45 6.58 -3.37
N ASP A 93 -10.43 6.00 -2.67
CA ASP A 93 -10.66 6.24 -1.25
C ASP A 93 -10.06 5.10 -0.44
N LEU A 94 -8.87 5.29 0.11
CA LEU A 94 -8.17 4.29 0.92
C LEU A 94 -8.89 3.96 2.22
N ASN A 95 -9.86 4.77 2.66
CA ASN A 95 -10.65 4.52 3.86
C ASN A 95 -11.96 3.77 3.56
N ALA A 96 -12.26 3.48 2.30
CA ALA A 96 -13.48 2.75 1.98
C ALA A 96 -13.41 1.30 2.48
N THR A 97 -14.52 0.83 3.05
CA THR A 97 -14.62 -0.47 3.71
C THR A 97 -15.10 -1.58 2.77
N TYR A 98 -14.84 -1.44 1.47
CA TYR A 98 -15.18 -2.45 0.46
C TYR A 98 -14.40 -3.76 0.67
N SER A 99 -14.91 -4.84 0.10
CA SER A 99 -14.20 -6.13 0.01
C SER A 99 -14.02 -6.50 -1.46
N PRO A 100 -12.78 -6.59 -1.98
CA PRO A 100 -11.52 -6.31 -1.29
C PRO A 100 -11.34 -4.82 -0.95
N ALA A 101 -10.58 -4.53 0.11
CA ALA A 101 -10.26 -3.16 0.50
C ALA A 101 -9.41 -2.48 -0.60
N PRO A 102 -9.59 -1.18 -0.85
CA PRO A 102 -8.76 -0.43 -1.80
C PRO A 102 -7.29 -0.50 -1.44
N SER A 103 -6.45 -0.78 -2.43
CA SER A 103 -4.99 -0.75 -2.27
C SER A 103 -4.30 -0.43 -3.59
N ALA A 104 -3.09 0.12 -3.48
CA ALA A 104 -2.17 0.30 -4.59
C ALA A 104 -0.86 -0.42 -4.28
N ASP A 105 -0.52 -1.44 -5.06
CA ASP A 105 0.70 -2.22 -4.95
C ASP A 105 1.66 -1.81 -6.08
N TYR A 106 2.90 -1.48 -5.73
CA TYR A 106 3.97 -1.10 -6.66
C TYR A 106 5.14 -2.06 -6.49
N SER A 107 5.74 -2.48 -7.60
CA SER A 107 6.97 -3.28 -7.59
C SER A 107 8.10 -2.51 -8.25
N PHE A 108 9.20 -2.36 -7.54
CA PHE A 108 10.41 -1.69 -7.98
C PHE A 108 11.59 -2.66 -8.03
N VAL A 109 12.51 -2.35 -8.94
CA VAL A 109 13.85 -2.93 -8.98
C VAL A 109 14.85 -1.82 -8.71
N VAL A 110 15.71 -2.01 -7.71
CA VAL A 110 16.79 -1.08 -7.35
C VAL A 110 18.12 -1.72 -7.76
N PRO A 111 18.82 -1.19 -8.78
CA PRO A 111 20.16 -1.67 -9.12
C PRO A 111 21.14 -1.25 -8.02
N LEU A 112 22.00 -2.19 -7.63
CA LEU A 112 23.03 -1.99 -6.60
C LEU A 112 24.39 -1.80 -7.26
N ASP A 113 25.13 -0.77 -6.83
CA ASP A 113 26.47 -0.48 -7.36
C ASP A 113 27.53 -1.49 -6.87
N LYS A 114 27.24 -2.21 -5.78
CA LYS A 114 28.15 -3.18 -5.15
C LYS A 114 27.39 -4.43 -4.71
N ALA A 115 28.13 -5.54 -4.63
CA ALA A 115 27.62 -6.77 -4.03
C ALA A 115 27.28 -6.55 -2.54
N PRO A 116 26.24 -7.22 -2.01
CA PRO A 116 26.00 -7.28 -0.57
C PRO A 116 27.24 -7.83 0.15
N GLU A 117 27.56 -7.29 1.33
CA GLU A 117 28.80 -7.62 2.07
C GLU A 117 28.98 -9.12 2.34
N ASP A 118 27.87 -9.85 2.53
CA ASP A 118 27.87 -11.29 2.83
C ASP A 118 27.69 -12.18 1.60
N GLN A 119 27.67 -11.62 0.37
CA GLN A 119 27.38 -12.38 -0.84
C GLN A 119 28.48 -12.25 -1.87
N THR A 120 29.10 -13.38 -2.19
CA THR A 120 30.02 -13.48 -3.33
C THR A 120 29.22 -13.71 -4.61
N ALA A 121 29.46 -12.91 -5.64
CA ALA A 121 28.81 -13.10 -6.94
C ALA A 121 29.22 -14.48 -7.52
N PRO A 122 28.26 -15.32 -7.95
CA PRO A 122 28.59 -16.56 -8.63
C PRO A 122 29.42 -16.30 -9.89
N PRO A 123 30.34 -17.19 -10.26
CA PRO A 123 31.02 -17.13 -11.56
C PRO A 123 30.02 -17.12 -12.72
N ILE A 124 30.40 -16.49 -13.83
CA ILE A 124 29.61 -16.54 -15.07
C ILE A 124 29.46 -18.01 -15.49
N GLY A 125 28.22 -18.43 -15.79
CA GLY A 125 27.90 -19.82 -16.14
C GLY A 125 27.52 -20.72 -14.95
N ALA A 126 27.73 -20.27 -13.71
CA ALA A 126 27.27 -20.97 -12.50
C ALA A 126 25.95 -20.38 -11.97
N GLY A 127 24.97 -20.18 -12.86
CA GLY A 127 23.70 -19.53 -12.53
C GLY A 127 23.68 -18.01 -12.66
N ARG A 128 24.77 -17.42 -13.18
CA ARG A 128 24.88 -15.98 -13.50
C ARG A 128 25.13 -15.79 -15.00
N GLY A 129 24.36 -14.90 -15.63
CA GLY A 129 24.55 -14.39 -16.99
C GLY A 129 25.60 -13.28 -17.08
N PRO A 130 26.13 -13.01 -18.29
CA PRO A 130 27.18 -12.00 -18.50
C PRO A 130 26.71 -10.57 -18.16
N ASP A 131 25.41 -10.30 -18.33
CA ASP A 131 24.80 -8.99 -18.12
C ASP A 131 24.07 -8.86 -16.76
N ASP A 132 24.21 -9.87 -15.88
CA ASP A 132 23.55 -9.84 -14.58
C ASP A 132 24.20 -8.81 -13.66
N VAL A 133 23.35 -8.03 -13.01
CA VAL A 133 23.71 -7.03 -12.02
C VAL A 133 23.02 -7.36 -10.70
N TRP A 134 23.60 -6.89 -9.60
CA TRP A 134 22.95 -7.01 -8.31
C TRP A 134 21.72 -6.10 -8.30
N ILE A 135 20.56 -6.68 -8.06
CA ILE A 135 19.31 -5.95 -7.92
C ILE A 135 18.66 -6.27 -6.58
N GLN A 136 17.93 -5.29 -6.06
CA GLN A 136 17.01 -5.48 -4.95
C GLN A 136 15.59 -5.22 -5.43
N ARG A 137 14.72 -6.22 -5.32
CA ARG A 137 13.27 -6.05 -5.54
C ARG A 137 12.66 -5.41 -4.29
N VAL A 138 11.84 -4.39 -4.49
CA VAL A 138 11.14 -3.69 -3.43
C VAL A 138 9.66 -3.62 -3.77
N SER A 139 8.83 -4.16 -2.90
CA SER A 139 7.38 -4.13 -3.02
C SER A 139 6.84 -3.04 -2.11
N VAL A 140 6.05 -2.12 -2.64
CA VAL A 140 5.40 -1.07 -1.84
C VAL A 140 3.90 -1.24 -1.91
N LYS A 141 3.25 -1.32 -0.77
CA LYS A 141 1.79 -1.40 -0.66
C LYS A 141 1.25 -0.16 0.02
N VAL A 142 0.37 0.55 -0.67
CA VAL A 142 -0.39 1.68 -0.15
C VAL A 142 -1.83 1.25 0.12
N TYR A 143 -2.30 1.50 1.34
CA TYR A 143 -3.63 1.09 1.81
C TYR A 143 -4.08 1.97 2.99
N GLN A 144 -5.22 1.64 3.60
CA GLN A 144 -5.80 2.42 4.69
C GLN A 144 -4.78 2.73 5.82
N PRO A 145 -4.49 4.02 6.10
CA PRO A 145 -3.60 4.41 7.18
C PRO A 145 -4.21 4.11 8.55
N GLY A 146 -3.36 3.83 9.53
CA GLY A 146 -3.77 3.64 10.93
C GLY A 146 -4.31 2.26 11.28
N GLN A 147 -4.29 1.29 10.36
CA GLN A 147 -4.66 -0.08 10.72
C GLN A 147 -3.55 -0.75 11.51
N ARG A 148 -3.93 -1.36 12.65
CA ARG A 148 -3.03 -2.19 13.45
C ARG A 148 -2.83 -3.54 12.76
N ARG A 149 -1.57 -3.90 12.52
CA ARG A 149 -1.17 -5.18 11.96
C ARG A 149 -0.59 -6.06 13.06
N HIS A 150 -0.80 -7.37 12.93
CA HIS A 150 -0.17 -8.36 13.78
C HIS A 150 0.66 -9.27 12.90
N VAL A 151 1.96 -9.34 13.19
CA VAL A 151 2.91 -10.18 12.47
C VAL A 151 3.37 -11.28 13.40
N SER A 152 3.30 -12.52 12.91
CA SER A 152 3.90 -13.67 13.57
C SER A 152 4.90 -14.31 12.62
N ARG A 153 6.18 -14.29 12.99
CA ARG A 153 7.26 -14.93 12.25
C ARG A 153 7.77 -16.12 13.04
N SER A 154 8.03 -17.21 12.33
CA SER A 154 8.67 -18.40 12.90
C SER A 154 9.98 -18.63 12.17
N SER A 155 11.08 -18.71 12.92
CA SER A 155 12.41 -19.02 12.38
C SER A 155 13.08 -20.03 13.31
N GLY A 156 13.38 -21.22 12.78
CA GLY A 156 13.86 -22.36 13.59
C GLY A 156 12.87 -22.73 14.70
N SER A 157 13.35 -22.79 15.94
CA SER A 157 12.55 -23.06 17.15
C SER A 157 11.97 -21.79 17.81
N SER A 158 12.25 -20.61 17.26
CA SER A 158 11.81 -19.33 17.84
C SER A 158 10.60 -18.76 17.10
N ARG A 159 9.59 -18.36 17.86
CA ARG A 159 8.42 -17.63 17.36
C ARG A 159 8.44 -16.21 17.90
N SER A 160 8.44 -15.22 17.02
CA SER A 160 8.26 -13.83 17.38
C SER A 160 6.88 -13.36 16.93
N SER A 161 6.23 -12.57 17.76
CA SER A 161 4.98 -11.91 17.43
C SER A 161 5.02 -10.48 17.90
N TYR A 162 4.68 -9.55 17.02
CA TYR A 162 4.60 -8.14 17.36
C TYR A 162 3.45 -7.50 16.59
N SER A 163 3.10 -6.30 17.04
CA SER A 163 2.11 -5.47 16.36
C SER A 163 2.74 -4.14 16.02
N TYR A 164 2.30 -3.56 14.92
CA TYR A 164 2.62 -2.21 14.52
C TYR A 164 1.38 -1.55 13.91
N THR A 165 1.40 -0.24 13.79
CA THR A 165 0.35 0.52 13.12
C THR A 165 0.92 0.97 11.78
N ASN A 166 0.24 0.63 10.69
CA ASN A 166 0.68 1.11 9.37
C ASN A 166 0.41 2.62 9.26
N GLU A 167 1.30 3.34 8.57
CA GLU A 167 1.19 4.78 8.34
C GLU A 167 0.53 5.12 6.99
N GLY A 168 0.14 4.11 6.20
CA GLY A 168 -0.52 4.22 4.90
C GLY A 168 0.30 3.65 3.75
N MET A 169 1.62 3.55 3.91
CA MET A 169 2.54 2.93 2.96
C MET A 169 3.41 1.90 3.68
N ASP A 170 3.53 0.70 3.12
CA ASP A 170 4.33 -0.41 3.64
C ASP A 170 5.36 -0.81 2.58
N VAL A 171 6.64 -0.87 2.96
CA VAL A 171 7.78 -1.11 2.07
C VAL A 171 8.44 -2.42 2.47
N ASP A 172 8.31 -3.42 1.61
CA ASP A 172 8.97 -4.71 1.76
C ASP A 172 10.18 -4.79 0.84
N ARG A 173 11.37 -4.97 1.42
CA ARG A 173 12.64 -5.06 0.69
C ARG A 173 13.09 -6.51 0.68
N HIS A 174 13.12 -7.11 -0.49
CA HIS A 174 13.60 -8.47 -0.65
C HIS A 174 15.13 -8.54 -0.59
N SER A 175 15.66 -9.73 -0.31
CA SER A 175 17.10 -9.97 -0.35
C SER A 175 17.64 -9.69 -1.76
N PRO A 176 18.78 -8.98 -1.89
CA PRO A 176 19.40 -8.75 -3.19
C PRO A 176 19.74 -10.06 -3.91
N ARG A 177 19.63 -10.03 -5.24
CA ARG A 177 19.95 -11.16 -6.13
C ARG A 177 20.62 -10.68 -7.41
N MET A 178 21.39 -11.55 -8.03
CA MET A 178 21.94 -11.32 -9.37
C MET A 178 20.88 -11.71 -10.40
N GLU A 179 20.39 -10.72 -11.14
CA GLU A 179 19.40 -10.94 -12.19
C GLU A 179 19.67 -9.95 -13.34
N LYS A 180 19.15 -10.27 -14.53
CA LYS A 180 19.14 -9.33 -15.65
C LYS A 180 18.25 -8.14 -15.30
N LEU A 181 18.77 -6.93 -15.52
CA LEU A 181 18.00 -5.71 -15.27
C LEU A 181 16.77 -5.66 -16.20
N GLU A 182 15.59 -5.63 -15.59
CA GLU A 182 14.34 -5.50 -16.32
C GLU A 182 14.24 -4.11 -16.98
N LYS A 183 13.62 -4.04 -18.16
CA LYS A 183 13.32 -2.76 -18.79
C LYS A 183 12.24 -2.07 -17.95
N GLY A 184 12.70 -1.07 -17.20
CA GLY A 184 11.87 -0.22 -16.41
C GLY A 184 10.83 0.56 -17.18
N VAL A 185 9.81 0.98 -16.45
CA VAL A 185 8.77 1.84 -16.99
C VAL A 185 9.02 3.25 -16.49
N THR A 186 9.58 4.04 -17.38
CA THR A 186 10.14 5.34 -17.02
C THR A 186 9.03 6.38 -16.86
N ASP A 187 7.99 6.31 -17.70
CA ASP A 187 6.86 7.23 -17.69
C ASP A 187 5.54 6.51 -17.97
N LEU A 188 4.59 6.55 -17.03
CA LEU A 188 3.23 6.15 -17.37
C LEU A 188 2.61 7.22 -18.26
N LYS A 189 2.19 6.85 -19.47
CA LYS A 189 1.64 7.79 -20.46
C LYS A 189 0.13 8.03 -20.30
N LEU A 190 -0.56 7.11 -19.62
CA LEU A 190 -1.99 7.20 -19.36
C LEU A 190 -2.27 7.44 -17.88
N THR A 191 -3.13 8.40 -17.62
CA THR A 191 -3.71 8.63 -16.30
C THR A 191 -4.96 7.78 -16.10
N PRO A 192 -5.29 7.40 -14.85
CA PRO A 192 -6.54 6.69 -14.55
C PRO A 192 -7.79 7.41 -15.06
N LYS A 193 -7.79 8.75 -14.99
CA LYS A 193 -8.89 9.59 -15.49
C LYS A 193 -9.09 9.44 -17.00
N GLN A 194 -8.02 9.42 -17.79
CA GLN A 194 -8.09 9.21 -19.24
C GLN A 194 -8.63 7.81 -19.59
N MET A 195 -8.27 6.78 -18.82
CA MET A 195 -8.83 5.43 -18.98
C MET A 195 -10.34 5.43 -18.75
N TRP A 196 -10.80 6.12 -17.69
CA TRP A 196 -12.22 6.29 -17.40
C TRP A 196 -12.97 7.12 -18.45
N GLU A 197 -12.35 8.13 -19.05
CA GLU A 197 -12.95 8.91 -20.15
C GLU A 197 -13.23 8.02 -21.37
N ILE A 198 -12.34 7.07 -21.67
CA ILE A 198 -12.55 6.07 -22.74
C ILE A 198 -13.67 5.11 -22.33
N ALA A 199 -13.66 4.60 -21.11
CA ALA A 199 -14.72 3.71 -20.62
C ALA A 199 -16.10 4.38 -20.59
N GLY A 200 -16.18 5.68 -20.27
CA GLY A 200 -17.42 6.45 -20.29
C GLY A 200 -18.04 6.57 -21.69
N LYS A 201 -17.24 6.50 -22.75
CA LYS A 201 -17.74 6.43 -24.14
C LYS A 201 -18.38 5.08 -24.46
N LEU A 202 -18.11 4.05 -23.64
CA LEU A 202 -18.70 2.72 -23.70
C LEU A 202 -19.84 2.54 -22.68
N ASP A 203 -20.45 3.64 -22.22
CA ASP A 203 -21.56 3.66 -21.26
C ASP A 203 -21.21 3.02 -19.90
N ALA A 204 -19.94 3.14 -19.48
CA ALA A 204 -19.52 2.70 -18.15
C ALA A 204 -20.23 3.49 -17.03
N ASN A 205 -20.70 2.77 -16.00
CA ASN A 205 -21.26 3.40 -14.80
C ASN A 205 -20.18 4.22 -14.06
N LYS A 206 -20.42 5.53 -13.89
CA LYS A 206 -19.50 6.46 -13.23
C LYS A 206 -19.34 6.24 -11.72
N GLU A 207 -20.30 5.55 -11.11
CA GLU A 207 -20.25 5.18 -9.69
C GLU A 207 -19.50 3.86 -9.46
N ALA A 208 -19.21 3.11 -10.53
CA ALA A 208 -18.39 1.91 -10.44
C ALA A 208 -16.93 2.28 -10.15
N VAL A 209 -16.18 1.25 -9.75
CA VAL A 209 -14.75 1.35 -9.50
C VAL A 209 -14.00 0.39 -10.44
N ALA A 210 -12.75 0.73 -10.74
CA ALA A 210 -11.91 -0.05 -11.64
C ALA A 210 -10.69 -0.62 -10.92
N THR A 211 -10.16 -1.70 -11.47
CA THR A 211 -8.81 -2.18 -11.19
C THR A 211 -7.92 -1.78 -12.35
N ILE A 212 -6.78 -1.18 -12.03
CA ILE A 212 -5.77 -0.76 -13.01
C ILE A 212 -4.53 -1.57 -12.75
N LYS A 213 -4.09 -2.34 -13.74
CA LYS A 213 -2.83 -3.08 -13.69
C LYS A 213 -1.90 -2.56 -14.75
N PHE A 214 -0.64 -2.56 -14.39
CA PHE A 214 0.45 -2.27 -15.28
C PHE A 214 1.54 -3.29 -15.00
N ALA A 215 1.88 -4.10 -16.00
CA ALA A 215 2.92 -5.11 -15.91
C ALA A 215 3.61 -5.25 -17.26
N GLY A 216 4.93 -5.09 -17.29
CA GLY A 216 5.69 -5.13 -18.53
C GLY A 216 5.42 -3.90 -19.40
N ASP A 217 4.76 -4.10 -20.54
CA ASP A 217 4.56 -3.09 -21.59
C ASP A 217 3.09 -2.81 -21.90
N HIS A 218 2.15 -3.16 -21.02
CA HIS A 218 0.73 -2.89 -21.23
C HIS A 218 -0.01 -2.46 -19.96
N TYR A 219 -1.12 -1.75 -20.17
CA TYR A 219 -2.09 -1.38 -19.15
C TYR A 219 -3.33 -2.25 -19.29
N GLU A 220 -3.87 -2.72 -18.17
CA GLU A 220 -5.18 -3.36 -18.08
C GLU A 220 -6.07 -2.51 -17.18
N PHE A 221 -7.30 -2.29 -17.63
CA PHE A 221 -8.32 -1.55 -16.91
C PHE A 221 -9.62 -2.36 -16.90
N ASP A 222 -10.01 -2.78 -15.71
CA ASP A 222 -11.16 -3.65 -15.50
C ASP A 222 -12.18 -2.94 -14.61
N ILE A 223 -13.38 -2.65 -15.11
CA ILE A 223 -14.43 -2.06 -14.25
C ILE A 223 -15.15 -3.18 -13.49
N VAL A 224 -15.08 -3.12 -12.17
CA VAL A 224 -15.65 -4.12 -11.27
C VAL A 224 -17.16 -4.24 -11.48
N GLY A 225 -17.64 -5.48 -11.63
CA GLY A 225 -19.06 -5.76 -11.82
C GLY A 225 -19.58 -5.50 -13.24
N THR A 226 -18.70 -5.24 -14.20
CA THR A 226 -19.06 -5.05 -15.61
C THR A 226 -18.22 -5.95 -16.52
N ASP A 227 -18.59 -6.01 -17.80
CA ASP A 227 -17.84 -6.72 -18.83
C ASP A 227 -16.86 -5.79 -19.59
N ILE A 228 -16.61 -4.58 -19.07
CA ILE A 228 -15.73 -3.60 -19.72
C ILE A 228 -14.30 -3.87 -19.29
N HIS A 229 -13.53 -4.42 -20.23
CA HIS A 229 -12.09 -4.68 -20.09
C HIS A 229 -11.34 -3.96 -21.20
N LEU A 230 -10.46 -3.04 -20.83
CA LEU A 230 -9.70 -2.23 -21.77
C LEU A 230 -8.21 -2.51 -21.60
N ARG A 231 -7.50 -2.66 -22.73
CA ARG A 231 -6.06 -2.89 -22.76
C ARG A 231 -5.35 -1.88 -23.67
N TRP A 232 -4.31 -1.24 -23.14
CA TRP A 232 -3.42 -0.35 -23.90
C TRP A 232 -2.01 -0.89 -23.89
N ASP A 233 -1.24 -0.57 -24.92
CA ASP A 233 0.20 -0.73 -24.86
C ASP A 233 0.87 0.36 -23.99
N GLY A 234 2.18 0.20 -23.76
CA GLY A 234 3.00 1.12 -22.99
C GLY A 234 3.12 2.51 -23.62
N SER A 235 2.73 2.68 -24.89
CA SER A 235 2.64 3.99 -25.54
C SER A 235 1.32 4.70 -25.25
N GLY A 236 0.36 4.00 -24.65
CA GLY A 236 -0.98 4.50 -24.37
C GLY A 236 -1.96 4.34 -25.54
N LYS A 237 -1.61 3.55 -26.57
CA LYS A 237 -2.53 3.22 -27.66
C LYS A 237 -3.42 2.06 -27.24
N LEU A 238 -4.72 2.23 -27.40
CA LEU A 238 -5.71 1.17 -27.12
C LEU A 238 -5.47 0.02 -28.09
N GLN A 239 -5.17 -1.17 -27.58
CA GLN A 239 -4.93 -2.37 -28.37
C GLN A 239 -6.20 -3.19 -28.52
N HIS A 240 -6.94 -3.36 -27.43
CA HIS A 240 -8.06 -4.28 -27.37
C HIS A 240 -9.10 -3.80 -26.37
N PHE A 241 -10.38 -4.05 -26.68
CA PHE A 241 -11.47 -3.95 -25.73
C PHE A 241 -12.34 -5.20 -25.84
N TRP A 242 -12.68 -5.80 -24.71
CA TRP A 242 -13.68 -6.87 -24.67
C TRP A 242 -14.99 -6.27 -24.18
N LEU A 243 -16.06 -6.59 -24.90
CA LEU A 243 -17.45 -6.46 -24.47
C LEU A 243 -18.04 -7.86 -24.63
N LYS A 244 -18.69 -8.44 -23.60
CA LYS A 244 -19.44 -9.69 -23.82
C LYS A 244 -20.49 -9.47 -24.93
N ASP A 245 -20.74 -10.50 -25.75
CA ASP A 245 -21.54 -10.47 -27.00
C ASP A 245 -22.85 -9.68 -26.94
N HIS A 246 -23.52 -9.62 -25.79
CA HIS A 246 -24.77 -8.87 -25.62
C HIS A 246 -24.62 -7.35 -25.80
N GLN A 247 -23.44 -6.79 -25.52
CA GLN A 247 -23.14 -5.36 -25.69
C GLN A 247 -22.69 -5.04 -27.13
N LYS A 248 -21.94 -5.94 -27.79
CA LYS A 248 -21.57 -5.79 -29.22
C LYS A 248 -22.80 -5.61 -30.11
N ARG A 249 -23.86 -6.40 -29.88
CA ARG A 249 -25.13 -6.29 -30.60
C ARG A 249 -25.87 -4.96 -30.38
N LYS A 250 -25.73 -4.33 -29.20
CA LYS A 250 -26.36 -3.03 -28.93
C LYS A 250 -25.64 -1.87 -29.60
N LEU A 251 -24.32 -1.98 -29.79
CA LEU A 251 -23.49 -0.92 -30.37
C LEU A 251 -23.31 -1.03 -31.88
N GLY A 252 -23.84 -2.08 -32.52
CA GLY A 252 -23.72 -2.27 -33.98
C GLY A 252 -22.28 -2.46 -34.44
N ILE A 253 -21.40 -2.95 -33.55
CA ILE A 253 -20.00 -3.22 -33.86
C ILE A 253 -19.91 -4.67 -34.32
N GLU A 254 -19.76 -4.88 -35.62
CA GLU A 254 -19.42 -6.19 -36.19
C GLU A 254 -17.91 -6.43 -36.06
N ASP A 255 -17.53 -7.64 -35.65
CA ASP A 255 -16.13 -8.06 -35.59
C ASP A 255 -15.61 -8.20 -37.03
N ASN A 256 -14.59 -7.39 -37.37
CA ASN A 256 -13.77 -7.55 -38.58
C ASN A 256 -12.59 -8.48 -38.31
#